data_AF-A0A841T7A1-F1
#
_entry.id   AF-A0A841T7A1-F1
#
_cell.length_a   1.000
_cell.length_b   1.000
_cell.length_c   1.000
_cell.angle_alpha   90.00
_cell.angle_beta   90.00
_cell.angle_gamma   90.00
#
_symmetry.space_group_name_H-M   'P 1'
#
loop_
_entity.id
_entity.type
_entity.pdbx_description
1 polymer ?
#
loop_
_entity_poly.entity_id
_entity_poly.type
_entity_poly.pdbx_seq_one_letter_code
_entity_poly.pdbx_strand_id
1 'polypeptide(L)'
;MNRDQLLAEFLSLSKQVSSLDFTLDEHLEELERIQDRQAELRRQYEQLAAQEQELIPSQVRAVVEEIISLESLNVDRMMTYKRELEQTGRDIQSAKRVKSLYESTYIQGSGYFIDSHK
;
A
#
# COMPACT_ATOMS: atom_id res chain seq x y z
N MET A 1 -22.61 16.10 -11.09
CA MET A 1 -22.51 14.68 -11.46
C MET A 1 -23.71 13.97 -10.85
N ASN A 2 -24.33 13.02 -11.54
CA ASN A 2 -25.39 12.20 -10.93
C ASN A 2 -24.80 10.99 -10.19
N ARG A 3 -25.61 10.30 -9.38
CA ARG A 3 -25.18 9.14 -8.58
C ARG A 3 -24.49 8.06 -9.40
N ASP A 4 -25.06 7.73 -10.56
CA ASP A 4 -24.55 6.64 -11.41
C ASP A 4 -23.18 6.98 -12.02
N GLN A 5 -22.95 8.24 -12.40
CA GLN A 5 -21.64 8.71 -12.84
C GLN A 5 -20.60 8.63 -11.72
N LEU A 6 -20.95 8.98 -10.48
CA LEU A 6 -20.03 8.89 -9.34
C LEU A 6 -19.61 7.45 -9.09
N LEU A 7 -20.57 6.51 -9.12
CA LEU A 7 -20.28 5.10 -8.90
C LEU A 7 -19.49 4.48 -10.05
N ALA A 8 -19.79 4.85 -11.30
CA ALA A 8 -19.02 4.39 -12.46
C ALA A 8 -17.57 4.88 -12.41
N GLU A 9 -17.36 6.14 -12.02
CA GLU A 9 -16.01 6.69 -11.85
C GLU A 9 -15.28 6.00 -10.69
N PHE A 10 -15.95 5.81 -9.56
CA PHE A 10 -15.36 5.12 -8.40
C PHE A 10 -14.96 3.68 -8.75
N LEU A 11 -15.81 2.96 -9.48
CA LEU A 11 -15.51 1.61 -9.95
C LEU A 11 -14.30 1.59 -10.90
N SER A 12 -14.22 2.56 -11.82
CA SER A 12 -13.07 2.71 -12.71
C SER A 12 -11.77 2.94 -11.93
N LEU A 13 -11.79 3.83 -10.94
CA LEU A 13 -10.64 4.10 -10.08
C LEU A 13 -10.24 2.87 -9.26
N SER A 14 -11.21 2.14 -8.70
CA SER A 14 -10.96 0.91 -7.94
C SER A 14 -10.26 -0.16 -8.81
N LYS A 15 -10.65 -0.25 -10.09
CA LYS A 15 -10.01 -1.12 -11.09
C LYS A 15 -8.60 -0.65 -11.46
N GLN A 16 -8.38 0.66 -11.56
CA GLN A 16 -7.05 1.23 -11.79
C GLN A 16 -6.10 0.88 -10.64
N VAL A 17 -6.55 1.03 -9.38
CA VAL A 17 -5.76 0.58 -8.21
C VAL A 17 -5.44 -0.91 -8.30
N SER A 18 -6.40 -1.74 -8.75
CA SER A 18 -6.15 -3.17 -8.93
C SER A 18 -5.09 -3.48 -10.01
N SER A 19 -4.87 -2.60 -10.99
CA SER A 19 -3.80 -2.78 -11.98
C SER A 19 -2.43 -2.26 -11.55
N LEU A 20 -2.34 -1.49 -10.46
CA LEU A 20 -1.07 -0.93 -10.00
C LEU A 20 -0.11 -2.03 -9.51
N ASP A 21 1.17 -1.82 -9.84
CA ASP A 21 2.29 -2.56 -9.28
C ASP A 21 2.95 -1.71 -8.17
N PHE A 22 2.78 -2.12 -6.93
CA PHE A 22 3.29 -1.40 -5.75
C PHE A 22 4.82 -1.44 -5.60
N THR A 23 5.51 -2.24 -6.42
CA THR A 23 6.98 -2.27 -6.44
C THR A 23 7.59 -1.13 -7.25
N LEU A 24 6.77 -0.40 -8.02
CA LEU A 24 7.21 0.72 -8.86
C LEU A 24 6.82 2.06 -8.21
N ASP A 25 7.79 2.94 -8.00
CA ASP A 25 7.58 4.26 -7.37
C ASP A 25 6.56 5.12 -8.13
N GLU A 26 6.56 5.05 -9.47
CA GLU A 26 5.60 5.79 -10.31
C GLU A 26 4.13 5.40 -10.03
N HIS A 27 3.88 4.12 -9.73
CA HIS A 27 2.55 3.64 -9.38
C HIS A 27 2.15 4.00 -7.96
N LEU A 28 3.11 4.27 -7.06
CA LEU A 28 2.81 4.76 -5.72
C LEU A 28 2.34 6.22 -5.76
N GLU A 29 2.96 7.06 -6.61
CA GLU A 29 2.46 8.42 -6.86
C GLU A 29 1.08 8.40 -7.52
N GLU A 30 0.85 7.49 -8.47
CA GLU A 30 -0.44 7.33 -9.11
C GLU A 30 -1.52 6.87 -8.12
N LEU A 31 -1.18 5.94 -7.22
CA LEU A 31 -2.06 5.49 -6.15
C LEU A 31 -2.52 6.65 -5.26
N GLU A 32 -1.62 7.54 -4.85
CA GLU A 32 -1.96 8.70 -4.01
C GLU A 32 -2.97 9.62 -4.73
N ARG A 33 -2.74 9.91 -6.01
CA ARG A 33 -3.67 10.71 -6.83
C ARG A 33 -5.03 10.04 -6.98
N ILE A 34 -5.05 8.72 -7.20
CA ILE A 34 -6.29 7.95 -7.30
C ILE A 34 -7.06 7.98 -5.96
N GLN A 35 -6.36 7.82 -4.83
CA GLN A 35 -6.97 7.84 -3.50
C GLN A 35 -7.56 9.20 -3.15
N ASP A 36 -6.88 10.29 -3.49
CA ASP A 36 -7.41 11.65 -3.36
C ASP A 36 -8.71 11.82 -4.16
N ARG A 37 -8.73 11.31 -5.40
CA ARG A 37 -9.93 11.35 -6.23
C ARG A 37 -11.05 10.48 -5.67
N GLN A 38 -10.77 9.28 -5.18
CA GLN A 38 -11.76 8.42 -4.52
C GLN A 38 -12.35 9.10 -3.27
N ALA A 39 -11.53 9.81 -2.48
CA ALA A 39 -11.99 10.56 -1.32
C ALA A 39 -12.92 11.73 -1.71
N GLU A 40 -12.57 12.46 -2.77
CA GLU A 40 -13.41 13.50 -3.37
C GLU A 40 -14.77 12.93 -3.82
N LEU A 41 -14.76 11.84 -4.59
CA LEU A 41 -15.98 11.17 -5.07
C LEU A 41 -16.87 10.69 -3.93
N ARG A 42 -16.27 10.14 -2.87
CA ARG A 42 -17.01 9.71 -1.68
C ARG A 42 -17.74 10.87 -1.01
N ARG A 43 -17.09 12.03 -0.85
CA ARG A 43 -17.74 13.22 -0.28
C ARG A 43 -18.90 13.69 -1.15
N GLN A 44 -18.73 13.68 -2.48
CA GLN A 44 -19.80 14.06 -3.42
C GLN A 44 -20.98 13.07 -3.34
N TYR A 45 -20.70 11.78 -3.21
CA TYR A 45 -21.72 10.75 -3.05
C TYR A 45 -22.49 10.91 -1.72
N GLU A 46 -21.79 11.16 -0.60
CA GLU A 46 -22.41 11.39 0.70
C GLU A 46 -23.32 12.63 0.71
N GLN A 47 -22.92 13.70 0.01
CA GLN A 47 -23.75 14.91 -0.16
C GLN A 47 -25.02 14.65 -0.96
N LEU A 48 -24.93 13.88 -2.06
CA LEU A 48 -26.08 13.47 -2.85
C LEU A 48 -27.03 12.56 -2.07
N ALA A 49 -26.47 11.57 -1.36
CA ALA A 49 -27.25 10.65 -0.53
C ALA A 49 -27.98 11.36 0.61
N ALA A 50 -27.44 12.46 1.14
CA ALA A 50 -28.10 13.28 2.15
C ALA A 50 -29.27 14.11 1.58
N GLN A 51 -29.24 14.42 0.29
CA GLN A 51 -30.28 15.20 -0.41
C GLN A 51 -31.41 14.30 -0.95
N GLU A 52 -31.08 13.06 -1.31
CA GLU A 52 -32.00 12.09 -1.87
C GLU A 52 -32.44 11.06 -0.80
N GLN A 53 -33.67 11.15 -0.29
CA GLN A 53 -34.30 10.07 0.48
C GLN A 53 -34.82 8.94 -0.45
N GLU A 54 -34.03 8.57 -1.45
CA GLU A 54 -34.41 7.53 -2.40
C GLU A 54 -34.04 6.13 -1.88
N LEU A 55 -34.94 5.18 -2.10
CA LEU A 55 -34.65 3.76 -2.00
C LEU A 55 -33.56 3.40 -3.01
N ILE A 56 -32.41 2.93 -2.52
CA ILE A 56 -31.27 2.52 -3.36
C ILE A 56 -31.73 1.38 -4.29
N PRO A 57 -31.70 1.58 -5.63
CA PRO A 57 -32.03 0.51 -6.57
C PRO A 57 -31.10 -0.69 -6.43
N SER A 58 -31.60 -1.90 -6.75
CA SER A 58 -30.81 -3.14 -6.67
C SER A 58 -29.54 -3.11 -7.53
N GLN A 59 -29.60 -2.48 -8.72
CA GLN A 59 -28.44 -2.30 -9.59
C GLN A 59 -27.36 -1.44 -8.94
N VAL A 60 -27.76 -0.36 -8.25
CA VAL A 60 -26.83 0.53 -7.52
C VAL A 60 -26.16 -0.24 -6.39
N ARG A 61 -26.91 -1.08 -5.68
CA ARG A 61 -26.35 -1.96 -4.64
C ARG A 61 -25.30 -2.91 -5.20
N ALA A 62 -25.57 -3.56 -6.33
CA ALA A 62 -24.62 -4.48 -6.95
C ALA A 62 -23.29 -3.80 -7.34
N VAL A 63 -23.35 -2.57 -7.87
CA VAL A 63 -22.14 -1.78 -8.20
C VAL A 63 -21.37 -1.41 -6.94
N VAL A 64 -22.06 -1.00 -5.87
CA VAL A 64 -21.41 -0.71 -4.58
C VAL A 64 -20.74 -1.94 -3.99
N GLU A 65 -21.38 -3.11 -4.06
CA GLU A 65 -20.80 -4.37 -3.61
C GLU A 65 -19.54 -4.75 -4.42
N GLU A 66 -19.54 -4.53 -5.74
CA GLU A 66 -18.35 -4.72 -6.59
C GLU A 66 -17.20 -3.80 -6.16
N ILE A 67 -17.50 -2.51 -5.93
CA ILE A 67 -16.51 -1.54 -5.44
C ILE A 67 -15.92 -1.98 -4.10
N ILE A 68 -16.76 -2.36 -3.14
CA ILE A 68 -16.31 -2.82 -1.82
C ILE A 68 -15.41 -4.05 -1.95
N SER A 69 -15.78 -5.01 -2.80
CA SER A 69 -14.98 -6.20 -3.05
C SER A 69 -13.61 -5.86 -3.64
N LEU A 70 -13.55 -4.95 -4.61
CA LEU A 70 -12.29 -4.51 -5.22
C LEU A 70 -11.40 -3.78 -4.23
N GLU A 71 -11.97 -2.86 -3.45
CA GLU A 71 -11.24 -2.11 -2.43
C GLU A 71 -10.69 -3.05 -1.34
N SER A 72 -11.46 -4.04 -0.90
CA SER A 72 -10.98 -5.05 0.04
C SER A 72 -9.77 -5.81 -0.51
N LEU A 73 -9.84 -6.24 -1.78
CA LEU A 73 -8.74 -6.94 -2.44
C LEU A 73 -7.49 -6.05 -2.57
N ASN A 74 -7.68 -4.78 -2.92
CA ASN A 74 -6.59 -3.81 -3.04
C ASN A 74 -5.90 -3.59 -1.68
N VAL A 75 -6.68 -3.45 -0.61
CA VAL A 75 -6.15 -3.34 0.76
C VAL A 75 -5.35 -4.59 1.15
N ASP A 76 -5.84 -5.78 0.86
CA ASP A 76 -5.13 -7.03 1.16
C ASP A 76 -3.79 -7.12 0.41
N ARG A 77 -3.76 -6.71 -0.86
CA ARG A 77 -2.53 -6.63 -1.65
C ARG A 77 -1.53 -5.63 -1.07
N MET A 78 -1.99 -4.42 -0.73
CA MET A 78 -1.14 -3.39 -0.11
C MET A 78 -0.58 -3.86 1.24
N MET A 79 -1.39 -4.54 2.05
CA MET A 79 -0.96 -5.08 3.35
C MET A 79 0.06 -6.20 3.19
N THR A 80 -0.07 -7.03 2.16
CA THR A 80 0.91 -8.07 1.85
C THR A 80 2.24 -7.44 1.43
N TYR A 81 2.21 -6.47 0.53
CA TYR A 81 3.41 -5.75 0.10
C TYR A 81 4.11 -5.03 1.26
N LYS A 82 3.34 -4.38 2.15
CA LYS A 82 3.88 -3.76 3.36
C LYS A 82 4.63 -4.77 4.24
N ARG A 83 4.09 -5.97 4.43
CA ARG A 83 4.75 -7.02 5.23
C ARG A 83 6.06 -7.48 4.58
N GLU A 84 6.11 -7.56 3.26
CA GLU A 84 7.33 -7.92 2.51
C GLU A 84 8.42 -6.86 2.65
N LEU A 85 8.05 -5.57 2.57
CA LEU A 85 8.97 -4.46 2.81
C LEU A 85 9.52 -4.47 4.25
N GLU A 86 8.65 -4.68 5.24
CA GLU A 86 9.07 -4.79 6.64
C GLU A 86 10.03 -5.97 6.86
N GLN A 87 9.78 -7.11 6.22
CA GLN A 87 10.66 -8.27 6.29
C GLN A 87 12.02 -7.98 5.65
N THR A 88 12.03 -7.41 4.45
CA THR A 88 13.26 -7.00 3.75
C THR A 88 14.07 -6.02 4.59
N GLY A 89 13.40 -5.07 5.25
CA GLY A 89 14.04 -4.14 6.19
C GLY A 89 14.70 -4.86 7.38
N ARG A 90 14.04 -5.86 7.96
CA ARG A 90 14.61 -6.69 9.04
C ARG A 90 15.83 -7.48 8.56
N ASP A 91 15.79 -8.03 7.35
CA ASP A 91 16.89 -8.80 6.77
C ASP A 91 18.12 -7.94 6.47
N ILE A 92 17.92 -6.70 5.98
CA ILE A 92 19.02 -5.74 5.81
C ILE A 92 19.65 -5.37 7.17
N GLN A 93 18.83 -5.17 8.20
CA GLN A 93 19.34 -4.87 9.54
C GLN A 93 20.12 -6.05 10.15
N SER A 94 19.64 -7.28 9.97
CA SER A 94 20.34 -8.47 10.45
C SER A 94 21.67 -8.67 9.72
N ALA A 95 21.70 -8.50 8.40
CA ALA A 95 22.93 -8.56 7.60
C ALA A 95 23.96 -7.51 8.04
N LYS A 96 23.52 -6.27 8.30
CA LYS A 96 24.38 -5.21 8.84
C LYS A 96 24.99 -5.57 10.20
N ARG A 97 24.21 -6.18 11.11
CA ARG A 97 24.71 -6.63 12.41
C ARG A 97 25.75 -7.74 12.26
N VAL A 98 25.47 -8.75 11.43
CA VAL A 98 26.40 -9.86 11.16
C VAL A 98 27.71 -9.34 10.56
N LYS A 99 27.65 -8.43 9.59
CA LYS A 99 28.85 -7.80 9.01
C LYS A 99 29.66 -7.06 10.08
N SER A 100 29.00 -6.27 10.93
CA SER A 100 29.68 -5.54 12.02
C SER A 100 30.31 -6.48 13.06
N LEU A 101 29.65 -7.59 13.40
CA LEU A 101 30.20 -8.65 14.26
C LEU A 101 31.42 -9.33 13.63
N TYR A 102 31.38 -9.60 12.33
CA TYR A 102 32.50 -10.19 11.61
C TYR A 102 33.71 -9.25 11.57
N GLU A 103 33.48 -7.98 11.24
CA GLU A 103 34.53 -6.94 11.22
C GLU A 103 35.16 -6.74 12.61
N SER A 104 34.34 -6.69 13.68
CA SER A 104 34.87 -6.54 15.04
C SER A 104 35.68 -7.76 15.50
N THR A 105 35.23 -8.97 15.16
CA THR A 105 35.95 -10.22 15.46
C THR A 105 37.24 -10.32 14.66
N TYR A 106 37.25 -9.92 13.39
CA TYR A 106 38.44 -9.89 12.55
C TYR A 106 39.48 -8.88 13.07
N ILE A 107 39.04 -7.67 13.48
CA ILE A 107 39.92 -6.66 14.07
C ILE A 107 40.53 -7.16 15.39
N GLN A 108 39.76 -7.81 16.26
CA GLN A 108 40.28 -8.39 17.49
C GLN A 108 41.25 -9.55 17.25
N GLY A 109 40.94 -10.46 16.31
CA GLY A 109 41.84 -11.56 15.93
C GLY A 109 43.16 -11.07 15.32
N SER A 110 43.14 -9.95 14.60
CA SER A 110 44.34 -9.31 14.03
C SER A 110 45.18 -8.58 15.10
N GLY A 111 44.53 -8.03 16.13
CA GLY A 111 45.19 -7.31 17.23
C GLY A 111 45.90 -8.21 18.25
N TYR A 112 45.46 -9.46 18.42
CA TYR A 112 46.06 -10.41 19.36
C TYR A 112 47.43 -10.98 18.93
N PHE A 113 47.86 -10.76 17.68
CA PHE A 113 49.17 -11.23 17.19
C PHE A 113 50.31 -10.21 17.33
N ILE A 114 50.05 -8.98 17.78
CA ILE A 114 51.07 -7.91 17.78
C ILE A 114 51.87 -7.82 19.10
N ASP A 115 51.47 -8.50 20.17
CA ASP A 115 52.13 -8.32 21.49
C ASP A 115 52.56 -9.63 22.17
N SER A 116 53.45 -10.39 21.52
CA SER A 116 54.16 -11.49 22.19
C SER A 116 55.68 -11.54 21.94
N HIS A 117 56.26 -10.46 21.41
CA HIS A 117 57.72 -10.31 21.34
C HIS A 117 58.14 -8.88 21.68
N LYS A 118 58.39 -8.63 22.97
CA LYS A 118 59.46 -7.76 23.46
C LYS A 118 59.79 -8.03 24.92
#